data_AF-A0A7V8Y1Y1-F1
#
_entry.id   AF-A0A7V8Y1Y1-F1
#
_cell.length_a   1.000
_cell.length_b   1.000
_cell.length_c   1.000
_cell.angle_alpha   90.00
_cell.angle_beta   90.00
_cell.angle_gamma   90.00
#
_symmetry.space_group_name_H-M   'P 1'
#
loop_
_entity.id
_entity.type
_entity.pdbx_description
1 polymer ?
#
loop_
_entity_poly.entity_id
_entity_poly.type
_entity_poly.pdbx_seq_one_letter_code
_entity_poly.pdbx_strand_id
1 'polypeptide(L)'
;MTSAAIAATARLLRRVDNWWLHVDLDVLSTDALPAVDYPQPGGLRWSELEALTAAALRAPGCLGMTLCIYNPDLDPAARTPTASWTTSVSSAPANSTRADSVLTETRCP
;
A
#
# COMPACT_ATOMS: atom_id res chain seq x y z
N MET A 1 1.43 12.56 -8.46
CA MET A 1 1.45 11.80 -7.19
C MET A 1 2.78 11.10 -6.91
N THR A 2 3.40 10.38 -7.86
CA THR A 2 4.69 9.69 -7.66
C THR A 2 5.81 10.56 -7.08
N SER A 3 5.82 11.86 -7.39
CA SER A 3 6.76 12.84 -6.82
C SER A 3 6.73 12.90 -5.28
N ALA A 4 5.55 12.77 -4.66
CA ALA A 4 5.43 12.80 -3.21
C ALA A 4 6.05 11.55 -2.56
N ALA A 5 5.81 10.36 -3.12
CA ALA A 5 6.44 9.13 -2.66
C ALA A 5 7.97 9.21 -2.78
N ILE A 6 8.49 9.69 -3.90
CA ILE A 6 9.94 9.87 -4.11
C ILE A 6 10.54 10.85 -3.09
N ALA A 7 9.88 11.98 -2.86
CA ALA A 7 10.36 12.97 -1.88
C ALA A 7 10.35 12.41 -0.45
N ALA A 8 9.33 11.63 -0.10
CA ALA A 8 9.22 10.98 1.21
C ALA A 8 10.31 9.91 1.41
N THR A 9 10.53 9.03 0.44
CA THR A 9 11.57 7.99 0.52
C THR A 9 12.97 8.60 0.55
N ALA A 10 13.24 9.63 -0.25
CA ALA A 10 14.49 10.39 -0.18
C ALA A 10 14.73 11.03 1.20
N ARG A 11 13.66 11.35 1.95
CA ARG A 11 13.76 11.87 3.32
C ARG A 11 13.97 10.78 4.36
N LEU A 12 13.38 9.60 4.16
CA LEU A 12 13.63 8.41 5.00
C LEU A 12 15.09 7.95 4.87
N LEU A 13 15.61 7.88 3.65
CA LEU A 13 16.97 7.43 3.35
C LEU A 13 18.09 8.32 3.91
N ARG A 14 17.77 9.52 4.40
CA ARG A 14 18.73 10.35 5.14
C ARG A 14 18.88 9.97 6.61
N ARG A 15 18.08 9.01 7.10
CA ARG A 15 17.96 8.69 8.53
C ARG A 15 18.06 7.20 8.83
N VAL A 16 17.65 6.36 7.89
CA VAL A 16 17.64 4.90 8.06
C VAL A 16 18.11 4.22 6.78
N ASP A 17 18.81 3.11 6.93
CA ASP A 17 19.26 2.29 5.81
C ASP A 17 18.15 1.37 5.28
N ASN A 18 17.27 0.92 6.19
CA ASN A 18 16.17 0.01 5.88
C ASN A 18 14.87 0.49 6.52
N TRP A 19 13.76 0.22 5.86
CA TRP A 19 12.43 0.61 6.30
C TRP A 19 11.36 -0.32 5.73
N TRP A 20 10.20 -0.30 6.37
CA TRP A 20 9.03 -1.11 6.01
C TRP A 20 7.87 -0.19 5.67
N LEU A 21 7.15 -0.47 4.59
CA LEU A 21 5.98 0.31 4.20
C LEU A 21 4.73 -0.25 4.90
N HIS A 22 4.01 0.57 5.64
CA HIS A 22 2.70 0.20 6.16
C HIS A 22 1.64 0.96 5.37
N VAL A 23 0.70 0.24 4.76
CA VAL A 23 -0.40 0.81 3.99
C VAL A 23 -1.70 0.45 4.68
N ASP A 24 -2.34 1.48 5.24
CA ASP A 24 -3.74 1.41 5.62
C ASP A 24 -4.60 1.63 4.37
N LEU A 25 -5.55 0.73 4.10
CA LEU A 25 -6.42 0.85 2.93
C LEU A 25 -7.48 1.94 3.08
N ASP A 26 -7.72 2.43 4.30
CA ASP A 26 -8.66 3.52 4.54
C ASP A 26 -8.24 4.85 3.88
N VAL A 27 -6.99 4.97 3.41
CA VAL A 27 -6.52 6.10 2.59
C VAL A 27 -7.22 6.21 1.24
N LEU A 28 -7.89 5.14 0.78
CA LEU A 28 -8.70 5.15 -0.42
C LEU A 28 -10.00 5.93 -0.18
N SER A 29 -10.54 6.52 -1.25
CA SER A 29 -11.84 7.15 -1.16
C SER A 29 -12.91 6.11 -0.81
N THR A 30 -13.93 6.54 -0.06
CA THR A 30 -15.09 5.68 0.26
C THR A 30 -15.72 5.06 -0.99
N ASP A 31 -15.71 5.77 -2.12
CA ASP A 31 -16.21 5.27 -3.41
C ASP A 31 -15.31 4.17 -4.00
N ALA A 32 -13.99 4.26 -3.79
CA ALA A 32 -13.03 3.28 -4.29
C ALA A 32 -12.95 2.04 -3.40
N LEU A 33 -13.09 2.21 -2.09
CA LEU A 33 -13.14 1.11 -1.12
C LEU A 33 -14.13 1.42 0.01
N PRO A 34 -15.36 0.89 -0.07
CA PRO A 34 -16.34 1.04 1.01
C PRO A 34 -16.11 0.06 2.17
N ALA A 35 -15.31 -0.99 1.97
CA ALA A 35 -15.09 -2.08 2.92
C ALA A 35 -13.93 -1.79 3.89
N VAL A 36 -14.03 -0.66 4.59
CA VAL A 36 -13.09 -0.18 5.61
C VAL A 36 -13.85 0.33 6.83
N ASP A 37 -13.23 0.28 8.00
CA ASP A 37 -13.86 0.74 9.25
C ASP A 37 -13.89 2.27 9.36
N TYR A 38 -13.01 2.99 8.66
CA TYR A 38 -12.88 4.45 8.70
C TYR A 38 -12.98 5.07 7.29
N PRO A 39 -14.20 5.35 6.78
CA PRO A 39 -14.38 5.91 5.44
C PRO A 39 -13.74 7.30 5.28
N GLN A 40 -13.02 7.51 4.17
CA GLN A 40 -12.38 8.80 3.84
C GLN A 40 -13.01 9.44 2.59
N PRO A 41 -13.96 10.38 2.74
CA PRO A 41 -14.46 11.17 1.62
C PRO A 41 -13.33 12.01 0.99
N GLY A 42 -13.03 11.77 -0.29
CA GLY A 42 -11.93 12.45 -0.99
C GLY A 42 -10.56 11.79 -0.88
N GLY A 43 -10.50 10.54 -0.41
CA GLY A 43 -9.30 9.72 -0.44
C GLY A 43 -8.80 9.38 -1.85
N LEU A 44 -7.77 8.53 -1.91
CA LEU A 44 -7.12 8.14 -3.16
C LEU A 44 -7.97 7.19 -3.99
N ARG A 45 -7.75 7.15 -5.31
CA ARG A 45 -8.18 6.04 -6.16
C ARG A 45 -7.19 4.89 -6.09
N TRP A 46 -7.62 3.69 -6.45
CA TRP A 46 -6.76 2.49 -6.50
C TRP A 46 -5.48 2.69 -7.33
N SER A 47 -5.59 3.28 -8.53
CA SER A 47 -4.44 3.54 -9.40
C SER A 47 -3.44 4.54 -8.82
N GLU A 48 -3.92 5.47 -8.00
CA GLU A 48 -3.11 6.47 -7.32
C GLU A 48 -2.35 5.84 -6.16
N LEU A 49 -3.01 5.00 -5.37
CA LEU A 49 -2.38 4.21 -4.31
C LEU A 49 -1.37 3.20 -4.88
N GLU A 50 -1.70 2.54 -6.00
CA GLU A 50 -0.79 1.64 -6.72
C GLU A 50 0.49 2.37 -7.15
N ALA A 51 0.36 3.54 -7.77
CA ALA A 51 1.50 4.33 -8.22
C ALA A 51 2.40 4.79 -7.05
N LEU A 52 1.82 5.16 -5.90
CA LEU A 52 2.56 5.53 -4.70
C LEU A 52 3.28 4.32 -4.10
N THR A 53 2.56 3.22 -3.90
CA THR A 53 3.08 1.99 -3.27
C THR A 53 4.20 1.40 -4.12
N ALA A 54 3.99 1.31 -5.43
CA ALA A 54 5.02 0.80 -6.34
C ALA A 54 6.27 1.70 -6.37
N ALA A 55 6.12 3.02 -6.25
CA ALA A 55 7.27 3.92 -6.16
C ALA A 55 8.02 3.80 -4.82
N ALA A 56 7.29 3.58 -3.73
CA ALA A 56 7.85 3.35 -2.41
C ALA A 56 8.61 2.01 -2.35
N LEU A 57 8.01 0.92 -2.80
CA LEU A 57 8.62 -0.41 -2.85
C LEU A 57 9.89 -0.48 -3.72
N ARG A 58 9.97 0.34 -4.79
CA ARG A 58 11.17 0.44 -5.63
C ARG A 58 12.28 1.30 -5.04
N ALA A 59 12.00 2.09 -4.01
CA ALA A 59 13.00 2.95 -3.42
C ALA A 59 14.01 2.14 -2.58
N PRO A 60 15.29 2.57 -2.51
CA PRO A 60 16.30 1.88 -1.71
C PRO A 60 15.85 1.69 -0.25
N GLY A 61 16.33 0.61 0.37
CA GLY A 61 16.07 0.31 1.78
C GLY A 61 14.66 -0.20 2.09
N CYS A 62 13.73 -0.24 1.13
CA CYS A 62 12.41 -0.82 1.36
C CYS A 62 12.52 -2.35 1.44
N LEU A 63 12.17 -2.94 2.58
CA LEU A 63 12.25 -4.39 2.80
C LEU A 63 10.94 -5.13 2.50
N GLY A 64 9.86 -4.42 2.20
CA GLY A 64 8.54 -5.00 1.99
C GLY A 64 7.43 -4.08 2.47
N MET A 65 6.22 -4.64 2.58
CA MET A 65 5.07 -3.89 3.08
C MET A 65 4.05 -4.73 3.86
N THR A 66 3.30 -4.05 4.71
CA THR A 66 2.05 -4.58 5.30
C THR A 66 0.86 -3.82 4.73
N LEU A 67 -0.20 -4.54 4.36
CA LEU A 67 -1.49 -3.98 3.97
C LEU A 67 -2.52 -4.24 5.07
N CYS A 68 -3.25 -3.21 5.51
CA CYS A 68 -4.20 -3.27 6.63
C CYS A 68 -5.62 -2.76 6.31
N ILE A 69 -6.56 -3.02 7.21
CA ILE A 69 -7.92 -2.41 7.32
C ILE A 69 -8.92 -2.79 6.21
N TYR A 70 -8.63 -3.80 5.37
CA TYR A 70 -9.69 -4.39 4.55
C TYR A 70 -10.69 -5.16 5.42
N ASN A 71 -11.88 -4.61 5.67
CA ASN A 71 -12.90 -5.28 6.47
C ASN A 71 -13.75 -6.23 5.60
N PRO A 72 -13.54 -7.57 5.68
CA PRO A 72 -14.28 -8.53 4.85
C PRO A 72 -15.77 -8.62 5.21
N ASP A 73 -16.16 -8.22 6.43
CA ASP A 73 -17.57 -8.22 6.86
C ASP A 73 -18.40 -7.19 6.06
N LEU A 74 -17.74 -6.15 5.54
CA LEU A 74 -18.34 -5.12 4.68
C LEU A 74 -18.23 -5.46 3.17
N ASP A 75 -17.53 -6.53 2.81
CA ASP A 75 -17.43 -7.05 1.44
C ASP A 75 -17.64 -8.57 1.38
N PRO A 76 -18.86 -9.06 1.73
CA PRO A 76 -19.15 -10.50 1.79
C PRO A 76 -19.07 -11.21 0.43
N ALA A 77 -19.00 -10.47 -0.67
CA ALA A 77 -18.84 -11.01 -2.02
C ALA A 77 -17.41 -10.90 -2.55
N ALA A 78 -16.45 -10.41 -1.75
CA ALA A 78 -15.04 -10.20 -2.12
C ALA A 78 -14.88 -9.47 -3.47
N ARG A 79 -15.66 -8.40 -3.67
CA ARG A 79 -15.63 -7.61 -4.93
C ARG A 79 -14.46 -6.63 -4.97
N THR A 80 -13.88 -6.33 -3.82
CA THR A 80 -12.72 -5.44 -3.70
C THR A 80 -11.49 -6.12 -4.31
N PRO A 81 -10.77 -5.45 -5.22
CA PRO A 81 -9.60 -6.01 -5.88
C PRO A 81 -8.34 -6.00 -5.00
N THR A 82 -8.44 -6.24 -3.69
CA THR A 82 -7.28 -6.20 -2.77
C THR A 82 -6.22 -7.22 -3.16
N ALA A 83 -6.62 -8.44 -3.52
CA ALA A 83 -5.68 -9.49 -3.94
C ALA A 83 -5.00 -9.19 -5.28
N SER A 84 -5.75 -8.69 -6.28
CA SER A 84 -5.20 -8.35 -7.59
C SER A 84 -4.31 -7.11 -7.53
N TRP A 85 -4.70 -6.09 -6.75
CA TRP A 85 -3.87 -4.92 -6.48
C TRP A 85 -2.56 -5.32 -5.79
N THR A 86 -2.63 -6.17 -4.76
CA THR A 86 -1.46 -6.66 -4.03
C THR A 86 -0.51 -7.40 -4.97
N THR A 87 -1.04 -8.24 -5.86
CA THR A 87 -0.25 -8.95 -6.88
C THR A 87 0.42 -7.96 -7.83
N SER A 88 -0.30 -6.93 -8.28
CA SER A 88 0.23 -5.89 -9.18
C SER A 88 1.43 -5.17 -8.57
N VAL A 89 1.29 -4.66 -7.33
CA VAL A 89 2.39 -3.94 -6.67
C VAL A 89 3.57 -4.82 -6.27
N SER A 90 3.34 -6.11 -5.99
CA SER A 90 4.39 -7.09 -5.68
C SER A 90 5.18 -7.53 -6.91
N SER A 91 4.55 -7.53 -8.08
CA SER A 91 5.20 -7.90 -9.36
C SER A 91 6.06 -6.78 -9.96
N ALA A 92 6.04 -5.58 -9.37
CA ALA A 92 6.91 -4.49 -9.78
C ALA A 92 8.38 -4.88 -9.51
N PRO A 93 9.31 -4.69 -10.47
CA PRO A 93 10.69 -5.13 -10.30
C PRO A 93 11.33 -4.42 -9.10
N ALA A 94 11.60 -5.18 -8.04
CA ALA A 94 12.32 -4.70 -6.86
C ALA A 94 13.79 -4.42 -7.24
N ASN A 95 14.36 -3.35 -6.68
CA ASN A 95 15.80 -3.16 -6.75
C ASN A 95 16.44 -4.32 -5.97
N SER A 96 17.32 -5.07 -6.62
CA SER A 96 17.74 -6.40 -6.18
C SER A 96 18.11 -6.44 -4.70
N THR A 97 17.63 -7.49 -4.02
CA THR A 97 17.87 -7.90 -2.61
C THR A 97 16.87 -7.32 -1.59
N ARG A 98 15.82 -8.10 -1.27
CA ARG A 98 15.04 -8.15 0.01
C ARG A 98 13.58 -7.69 0.06
N ALA A 99 12.99 -7.07 -0.96
CA ALA A 99 11.56 -6.72 -0.91
C ALA A 99 10.66 -7.92 -1.30
N ASP A 100 10.76 -9.03 -0.57
CA ASP A 100 10.08 -10.29 -0.93
C ASP A 100 8.86 -10.61 -0.04
N SER A 101 8.46 -9.68 0.84
CA SER A 101 7.41 -9.94 1.82
C SER A 101 6.34 -8.86 1.78
N VAL A 102 5.19 -9.22 1.18
CA VAL A 102 3.93 -8.53 1.43
C VAL A 102 3.15 -9.32 2.46
N LEU A 103 2.92 -8.71 3.62
CA LEU A 103 2.06 -9.25 4.65
C LEU A 103 0.70 -8.58 4.55
N THR A 104 -0.35 -9.37 4.37
CA THR A 104 -1.73 -8.85 4.35
C THR A 104 -2.37 -9.13 5.70
N GLU A 105 -2.75 -8.08 6.41
CA GLU A 105 -3.47 -8.16 7.68
C GLU A 105 -4.86 -7.55 7.46
N THR A 106 -5.91 -8.38 7.43
CA THR A 106 -7.25 -7.89 7.06
C THR A 106 -7.92 -7.09 8.18
N ARG A 107 -7.32 -6.98 9.36
CA ARG A 107 -7.83 -6.17 10.45
C ARG A 107 -6.68 -5.77 11.36
N CYS A 108 -6.58 -4.48 11.69
CA CYS A 108 -5.77 -4.10 12.84
C CYS A 108 -6.41 -4.68 14.12
N PRO A 109 -5.63 -5.08 15.13
CA PRO A 109 -6.13 -5.47 16.44
C PRO A 109 -6.90 -4.36 17.17
#